data_AF-A0A7D4ULE1-F1
#
_entry.id   AF-A0A7D4ULE1-F1
#
_cell.length_a   1.000
_cell.length_b   1.000
_cell.length_c   1.000
_cell.angle_alpha   90.00
_cell.angle_beta   90.00
_cell.angle_gamma   90.00
#
_symmetry.space_group_name_H-M   'P 1'
#
loop_
_entity.id
_entity.type
_entity.pdbx_description
1 polymer ?
#
loop_
_entity_poly.entity_id
_entity_poly.type
_entity_poly.pdbx_seq_one_letter_code
_entity_poly.pdbx_strand_id
1 'polypeptide(L)'
;MLKKLCLLATLIFASVSLYAQSPSKTAYEQYLDFNLLRLQGEHAESLDAGIALLDSVDKLPPKSRISFYNSLAKLYEDQDQPERATPYYEKVIAAEPHYYVAHRALGYIYLVPANDLFTKLSATKPGTPAYNKIKADYKTAATKALQNLEIAQACDPSDDTLTIIKTLYKNMGDTASLNTLDERLKLLSKDCLDILSDS
;
A
#
# COMPACT_ATOMS: atom_id res chain seq x y z
N MET A 1 2.50 -78.29 -17.63
CA MET A 1 3.38 -77.14 -17.35
C MET A 1 2.79 -75.86 -17.92
N LEU A 2 1.67 -75.37 -17.37
CA LEU A 2 1.03 -74.14 -17.89
C LEU A 2 0.13 -73.48 -16.83
N LYS A 3 0.64 -73.28 -15.60
CA LYS A 3 -0.11 -72.59 -14.53
C LYS A 3 0.75 -71.65 -13.66
N LYS A 4 2.00 -71.39 -14.02
CA LYS A 4 2.90 -70.47 -13.28
C LYS A 4 3.28 -69.20 -14.04
N LEU A 5 2.60 -68.89 -15.15
CA LEU A 5 2.94 -67.74 -16.00
C LEU A 5 1.83 -66.66 -16.06
N CYS A 6 1.02 -66.53 -15.00
CA CYS A 6 0.03 -65.44 -14.90
C CYS A 6 0.16 -64.58 -13.64
N LEU A 7 1.17 -64.83 -12.79
CA LEU A 7 1.37 -64.09 -11.53
C LEU A 7 2.51 -63.07 -11.57
N LEU A 8 3.15 -62.88 -12.73
CA LEU A 8 4.19 -61.86 -12.92
C LEU A 8 3.76 -60.67 -13.80
N ALA A 9 2.51 -60.64 -14.26
CA ALA A 9 2.00 -59.55 -15.11
C ALA A 9 1.17 -58.50 -14.34
N THR A 10 0.77 -58.77 -13.09
CA THR A 10 0.02 -57.82 -12.26
C THR A 10 0.90 -56.92 -11.39
N LEU A 11 2.23 -57.12 -11.40
CA LEU A 11 3.18 -56.30 -10.65
C LEU A 11 3.75 -55.10 -11.44
N ILE A 12 3.34 -54.89 -12.69
CA ILE A 12 3.82 -53.78 -13.53
C ILE A 12 2.80 -52.62 -13.61
N PHE A 13 1.56 -52.81 -13.12
CA PHE A 13 0.52 -51.77 -13.13
C PHE A 13 0.39 -50.97 -11.82
N ALA A 14 1.35 -51.09 -10.91
CA ALA A 14 1.49 -50.21 -9.76
C ALA A 14 2.73 -49.31 -9.91
N SER A 15 3.03 -48.84 -11.12
CA SER A 15 3.70 -47.54 -11.24
C SER A 15 2.67 -46.50 -10.81
N VAL A 16 2.54 -46.33 -9.50
CA VAL A 16 1.87 -45.18 -8.92
C VAL A 16 2.44 -43.98 -9.65
N SER A 17 1.62 -43.30 -10.43
CA SER A 17 1.88 -41.91 -10.80
C SER A 17 1.85 -41.13 -9.49
N LEU A 18 2.93 -41.25 -8.71
CA LEU A 18 3.40 -40.20 -7.83
C LEU A 18 3.72 -39.08 -8.81
N TYR A 19 2.70 -38.32 -9.22
CA TYR A 19 2.92 -36.94 -9.53
C TYR A 19 3.70 -36.44 -8.33
N ALA A 20 4.98 -36.15 -8.52
CA ALA A 20 5.75 -35.43 -7.55
C ALA A 20 5.00 -34.09 -7.38
N GLN A 21 4.05 -34.04 -6.46
CA GLN A 21 3.55 -32.78 -5.96
C GLN A 21 4.77 -32.16 -5.32
N SER A 22 5.40 -31.21 -6.02
CA SER A 22 6.32 -30.29 -5.39
C SER A 22 5.64 -29.83 -4.10
N PRO A 23 6.29 -29.92 -2.94
CA PRO A 23 5.67 -29.49 -1.69
C PRO A 23 5.11 -28.08 -1.91
N SER A 24 3.85 -27.88 -1.52
CA SER A 24 3.24 -26.55 -1.60
C SER A 24 4.14 -25.59 -0.83
N LYS A 25 4.57 -24.51 -1.50
CA LYS A 25 5.46 -23.53 -0.88
C LYS A 25 4.82 -22.98 0.39
N THR A 26 5.62 -22.83 1.43
CA THR A 26 5.19 -22.12 2.64
C THR A 26 4.91 -20.65 2.31
N ALA A 27 4.11 -19.97 3.13
CA ALA A 27 3.87 -18.53 2.97
C ALA A 27 5.18 -17.72 2.96
N TYR A 28 6.17 -18.14 3.78
CA TYR A 28 7.46 -17.47 3.83
C TYR A 28 8.27 -17.69 2.55
N GLU A 29 8.27 -18.89 1.97
CA GLU A 29 8.90 -19.14 0.67
C GLU A 29 8.25 -18.31 -0.45
N GLN A 30 6.92 -18.22 -0.47
CA GLN A 30 6.19 -17.36 -1.40
C GLN A 30 6.55 -15.88 -1.22
N TYR A 31 6.73 -15.42 0.02
CA TYR A 31 7.18 -14.07 0.32
C TYR A 31 8.60 -13.79 -0.18
N LEU A 32 9.51 -14.75 -0.06
CA LEU A 32 10.86 -14.64 -0.62
C LEU A 32 10.84 -14.57 -2.15
N ASP A 33 10.04 -15.42 -2.80
CA ASP A 33 9.88 -15.38 -4.27
C ASP A 33 9.31 -14.05 -4.74
N PHE A 34 8.28 -13.54 -4.06
CA PHE A 34 7.69 -12.23 -4.31
C PHE A 34 8.74 -11.11 -4.25
N ASN A 35 9.57 -11.11 -3.19
CA ASN A 35 10.63 -10.11 -3.05
C ASN A 35 11.74 -10.27 -4.10
N LEU A 36 12.08 -11.50 -4.48
CA LEU A 36 13.07 -11.76 -5.51
C LEU A 36 12.61 -11.21 -6.87
N LEU A 37 11.36 -11.46 -7.26
CA LEU A 37 10.78 -10.93 -8.49
C LEU A 37 10.80 -9.39 -8.51
N ARG A 38 10.46 -8.75 -7.39
CA ARG A 38 10.53 -7.30 -7.25
C ARG A 38 11.95 -6.77 -7.39
N LEU A 39 12.93 -7.42 -6.77
CA LEU A 39 14.33 -7.05 -6.87
C LEU A 39 14.86 -7.19 -8.31
N GLN A 40 14.33 -8.15 -9.06
CA GLN A 40 14.67 -8.37 -10.47
C GLN A 40 13.97 -7.38 -11.43
N GLY A 41 13.01 -6.58 -10.93
CA GLY A 41 12.22 -5.67 -11.75
C GLY A 41 11.10 -6.35 -12.54
N GLU A 42 10.75 -7.59 -12.20
CA GLU A 42 9.67 -8.35 -12.82
C GLU A 42 8.32 -7.90 -12.24
N HIS A 43 7.88 -6.71 -12.63
CA HIS A 43 6.76 -6.01 -11.99
C HIS A 43 5.41 -6.74 -12.14
N ALA A 44 5.15 -7.39 -13.27
CA ALA A 44 3.91 -8.12 -13.51
C ALA A 44 3.89 -9.43 -12.70
N GLU A 45 4.97 -10.20 -12.79
CA GLU A 45 5.16 -11.48 -12.10
C GLU A 45 5.18 -11.29 -10.58
N SER A 46 5.82 -10.22 -10.09
CA SER A 46 5.80 -9.90 -8.67
C SER A 46 4.41 -9.49 -8.19
N LEU A 47 3.63 -8.78 -9.01
CA LEU A 47 2.24 -8.47 -8.66
C LEU A 47 1.39 -9.75 -8.56
N ASP A 48 1.53 -10.66 -9.53
CA ASP A 48 0.83 -11.96 -9.52
C ASP A 48 1.24 -12.81 -8.31
N ALA A 49 2.54 -12.89 -8.01
CA ALA A 49 3.06 -13.60 -6.84
C ALA A 49 2.54 -12.98 -5.53
N GLY A 50 2.50 -11.65 -5.45
CA GLY A 50 1.97 -10.92 -4.30
C GLY A 50 0.48 -11.18 -4.09
N ILE A 51 -0.31 -11.17 -5.16
CA ILE A 51 -1.73 -11.51 -5.11
C ILE A 51 -1.93 -12.93 -4.61
N ALA A 52 -1.17 -13.90 -5.12
CA ALA A 52 -1.27 -15.30 -4.69
C ALA A 52 -0.91 -15.50 -3.20
N LEU A 53 0.05 -14.72 -2.67
CA LEU A 53 0.44 -14.77 -1.26
C LEU A 53 -0.64 -14.23 -0.30
N LEU A 54 -1.58 -13.40 -0.78
CA LEU A 54 -2.65 -12.85 0.09
C LEU A 54 -3.47 -13.94 0.79
N ASP A 55 -3.63 -15.12 0.17
CA ASP A 55 -4.38 -16.25 0.72
C ASP A 55 -3.70 -16.89 1.96
N SER A 56 -2.42 -16.59 2.20
CA SER A 56 -1.65 -17.16 3.32
C SER A 56 -0.81 -16.13 4.08
N VAL A 57 -1.08 -14.85 3.86
CA VAL A 57 -0.35 -13.71 4.44
C VAL A 57 -0.42 -13.64 5.97
N ASP A 58 -1.45 -14.25 6.56
CA ASP A 58 -1.61 -14.40 8.01
C ASP A 58 -0.57 -15.33 8.64
N LYS A 59 0.05 -16.21 7.84
CA LYS A 59 1.12 -17.12 8.28
C LYS A 59 2.50 -16.47 8.27
N LEU A 60 2.65 -15.27 7.70
CA LEU A 60 3.89 -14.52 7.77
C LEU A 60 4.14 -13.98 9.19
N PRO A 61 5.42 -13.83 9.61
CA PRO A 61 5.76 -13.05 10.78
C PRO A 61 5.15 -11.64 10.70
N PRO A 62 4.70 -11.04 11.81
CA PRO A 62 4.01 -9.75 11.78
C PRO A 62 4.78 -8.65 11.04
N LYS A 63 6.08 -8.54 11.27
CA LYS A 63 6.96 -7.57 10.61
C LYS A 63 7.07 -7.78 9.11
N SER A 64 7.33 -9.01 8.67
CA SER A 64 7.35 -9.37 7.24
C SER A 64 6.00 -9.11 6.57
N ARG A 65 4.90 -9.27 7.30
CA ARG A 65 3.55 -8.95 6.82
C ARG A 65 3.39 -7.45 6.51
N ILE A 66 3.93 -6.58 7.36
CA ILE A 66 3.87 -5.13 7.15
C ILE A 66 4.71 -4.73 5.94
N SER A 67 5.95 -5.24 5.85
CA SER A 67 6.81 -5.03 4.68
C SER A 67 6.17 -5.55 3.39
N PHE A 68 5.51 -6.71 3.44
CA PHE A 68 4.75 -7.26 2.33
C PHE A 68 3.61 -6.32 1.90
N TYR A 69 2.80 -5.81 2.83
CA TYR A 69 1.72 -4.89 2.48
C TYR A 69 2.25 -3.59 1.86
N ASN A 70 3.31 -3.01 2.41
CA ASN A 70 3.94 -1.82 1.82
C ASN A 70 4.40 -2.08 0.38
N SER A 71 5.01 -3.24 0.19
CA SER A 71 5.56 -3.68 -1.08
C SER A 71 4.49 -3.93 -2.15
N LEU A 72 3.39 -4.59 -1.77
CA LEU A 72 2.27 -4.84 -2.65
C LEU A 72 1.52 -3.55 -2.98
N ALA A 73 1.36 -2.65 -1.99
CA ALA A 73 0.77 -1.34 -2.21
C ALA A 73 1.57 -0.54 -3.25
N LYS A 74 2.89 -0.52 -3.12
CA LYS A 74 3.80 0.13 -4.07
C LYS A 74 3.66 -0.43 -5.48
N LEU A 75 3.56 -1.75 -5.62
CA LEU A 75 3.34 -2.37 -6.94
C LEU A 75 2.00 -1.95 -7.55
N TYR A 76 0.92 -1.87 -6.78
CA TYR A 76 -0.35 -1.36 -7.29
C TYR A 76 -0.26 0.11 -7.70
N GLU A 77 0.41 0.93 -6.90
CA GLU A 77 0.64 2.34 -7.21
C GLU A 77 1.46 2.52 -8.50
N ASP A 78 2.53 1.74 -8.69
CA ASP A 78 3.36 1.77 -9.90
C ASP A 78 2.60 1.32 -11.17
N GLN A 79 1.50 0.59 -11.00
CA GLN A 79 0.61 0.15 -12.06
C GLN A 79 -0.63 1.03 -12.21
N ASP A 80 -0.58 2.28 -11.72
CA ASP A 80 -1.66 3.27 -11.76
C ASP A 80 -2.99 2.76 -11.19
N GLN A 81 -2.91 1.92 -10.14
CA GLN A 81 -4.05 1.37 -9.40
C GLN A 81 -4.05 1.82 -7.93
N PRO A 82 -4.05 3.14 -7.65
CA PRO A 82 -3.96 3.68 -6.29
C PRO A 82 -5.13 3.26 -5.39
N GLU A 83 -6.30 2.98 -5.95
CA GLU A 83 -7.46 2.46 -5.22
C GLU A 83 -7.21 1.06 -4.64
N ARG A 84 -6.41 0.24 -5.33
CA ARG A 84 -5.99 -1.09 -4.83
C ARG A 84 -4.81 -0.98 -3.86
N ALA A 85 -3.95 0.03 -4.03
CA ALA A 85 -2.82 0.29 -3.13
C ALA A 85 -3.28 0.79 -1.74
N THR A 86 -4.26 1.69 -1.72
CA THR A 86 -4.75 2.39 -0.51
C THR A 86 -4.97 1.47 0.69
N PRO A 87 -5.77 0.38 0.62
CA PRO A 87 -6.03 -0.45 1.79
C PRO A 87 -4.77 -1.13 2.35
N TYR A 88 -3.76 -1.39 1.52
CA TYR A 88 -2.51 -1.97 1.99
C TYR A 88 -1.60 -0.94 2.65
N TYR A 89 -1.51 0.27 2.11
CA TYR A 89 -0.83 1.36 2.81
C TYR A 89 -1.52 1.73 4.14
N GLU A 90 -2.87 1.71 4.19
CA GLU A 90 -3.62 1.92 5.43
C GLU A 90 -3.29 0.84 6.48
N LYS A 91 -3.11 -0.42 6.07
CA LYS A 91 -2.63 -1.51 6.96
C LYS A 91 -1.21 -1.25 7.47
N VAL A 92 -0.33 -0.68 6.65
CA VAL A 92 1.04 -0.36 7.05
C VAL A 92 1.04 0.72 8.12
N ILE A 93 0.39 1.86 7.89
CA ILE A 93 0.39 2.96 8.87
C ILE A 93 -0.39 2.64 10.15
N ALA A 94 -1.31 1.66 10.10
CA ALA A 94 -1.98 1.16 11.30
C ALA A 94 -1.05 0.33 12.20
N ALA A 95 -0.06 -0.35 11.63
CA ALA A 95 0.91 -1.15 12.36
C ALA A 95 2.18 -0.37 12.71
N GLU A 96 2.65 0.47 11.79
CA GLU A 96 3.86 1.28 11.88
C GLU A 96 3.51 2.75 11.58
N PRO A 97 2.90 3.47 12.55
CA PRO A 97 2.35 4.82 12.36
C PRO A 97 3.40 5.90 12.09
N HIS A 98 4.67 5.56 12.21
CA HIS A 98 5.78 6.46 11.96
C HIS A 98 6.50 6.18 10.64
N TYR A 99 6.07 5.16 9.88
CA TYR A 99 6.66 4.83 8.60
C TYR A 99 6.25 5.85 7.52
N TYR A 100 7.07 6.87 7.34
CA TYR A 100 6.69 8.06 6.59
C TYR A 100 6.54 7.80 5.08
N VAL A 101 7.13 6.72 4.55
CA VAL A 101 7.02 6.36 3.14
C VAL A 101 5.59 5.94 2.78
N ALA A 102 4.91 5.17 3.63
CA ALA A 102 3.50 4.84 3.42
C ALA A 102 2.59 6.08 3.60
N HIS A 103 2.92 6.97 4.55
CA HIS A 103 2.25 8.26 4.67
C HIS A 103 2.42 9.11 3.41
N ARG A 104 3.61 9.15 2.80
CA ARG A 104 3.83 9.86 1.53
C ARG A 104 2.89 9.35 0.44
N ALA A 105 2.88 8.05 0.20
CA ALA A 105 2.04 7.44 -0.83
C ALA A 105 0.55 7.77 -0.59
N LEU A 106 0.04 7.56 0.62
CA LEU A 106 -1.33 7.91 0.98
C LEU A 106 -1.63 9.40 0.83
N GLY A 107 -0.69 10.26 1.20
CA GLY A 107 -0.81 11.71 1.06
C GLY A 107 -1.07 12.13 -0.38
N TYR A 108 -0.28 11.60 -1.32
CA TYR A 108 -0.46 11.87 -2.75
C TYR A 108 -1.69 11.18 -3.34
N ILE A 109 -2.01 9.95 -2.92
CA ILE A 109 -3.22 9.25 -3.35
C ILE A 109 -4.49 10.05 -2.95
N TYR A 110 -4.55 10.55 -1.71
CA TYR A 110 -5.69 11.35 -1.25
C TYR A 110 -5.70 12.79 -1.77
N LEU A 111 -4.57 13.29 -2.25
CA LEU A 111 -4.49 14.61 -2.86
C LEU A 111 -5.31 14.70 -4.16
N VAL A 112 -5.33 13.62 -4.95
CA VAL A 112 -6.07 13.56 -6.22
C VAL A 112 -7.56 13.88 -6.05
N PRO A 113 -8.35 13.15 -5.25
CA PRO A 113 -9.76 13.47 -5.05
C PRO A 113 -9.98 14.84 -4.38
N ALA A 114 -9.04 15.31 -3.54
CA ALA A 114 -9.11 16.65 -2.96
C ALA A 114 -9.00 17.74 -4.05
N ASN A 115 -8.08 17.57 -5.00
CA ASN A 115 -7.92 18.50 -6.14
C ASN A 115 -9.14 18.48 -7.07
N ASP A 116 -9.71 17.31 -7.33
CA ASP A 116 -10.95 17.20 -8.12
C ASP A 116 -12.12 17.91 -7.46
N LEU A 117 -12.26 17.75 -6.14
CA LEU A 117 -13.28 18.44 -5.36
C LEU A 117 -13.06 19.96 -5.33
N PHE A 118 -11.81 20.41 -5.22
CA PHE A 118 -11.48 21.83 -5.26
C PHE A 118 -11.79 22.47 -6.62
N THR A 119 -11.53 21.74 -7.72
CA THR A 119 -11.90 22.17 -9.08
C THR A 119 -13.41 22.34 -9.20
N LYS A 120 -14.19 21.35 -8.73
CA LYS A 120 -15.66 21.43 -8.68
C LYS A 120 -16.14 22.57 -7.79
N LEU A 121 -15.52 22.77 -6.64
CA LEU A 121 -15.86 23.85 -5.71
C LEU A 121 -15.68 25.21 -6.35
N SER A 122 -14.57 25.42 -7.06
CA SER A 122 -14.22 26.67 -7.73
C SER A 122 -15.18 27.02 -8.88
N ALA A 123 -15.74 26.00 -9.54
CA ALA A 123 -16.76 26.17 -10.59
C ALA A 123 -18.19 26.32 -10.03
N THR A 124 -18.41 26.11 -8.74
CA THR A 124 -19.75 26.12 -8.14
C THR A 124 -20.08 27.49 -7.52
N LYS A 125 -21.27 28.02 -7.80
CA LYS A 125 -21.72 29.32 -7.26
C LYS A 125 -21.75 29.31 -5.71
N PRO A 126 -21.01 30.22 -5.04
CA PRO A 126 -21.03 30.33 -3.58
C PRO A 126 -22.42 30.57 -2.99
N GLY A 127 -22.64 30.07 -1.77
CA GLY A 127 -23.89 30.23 -1.03
C GLY A 127 -25.01 29.25 -1.42
N THR A 128 -24.78 28.37 -2.40
CA THR A 128 -25.75 27.33 -2.77
C THR A 128 -25.61 26.08 -1.89
N PRO A 129 -26.67 25.25 -1.73
CA PRO A 129 -26.57 23.97 -1.04
C PRO A 129 -25.49 23.05 -1.65
N ALA A 130 -25.36 23.03 -2.97
CA ALA A 130 -24.33 22.28 -3.68
C ALA A 130 -22.91 22.76 -3.32
N TYR A 131 -22.69 24.07 -3.28
CA TYR A 131 -21.41 24.65 -2.84
C TYR A 131 -21.04 24.22 -1.43
N ASN A 132 -21.99 24.31 -0.49
CA ASN A 132 -21.75 23.93 0.90
C ASN A 132 -21.41 22.44 1.04
N LYS A 133 -22.09 21.58 0.27
CA LYS A 133 -21.79 20.15 0.24
C LYS A 133 -20.38 19.89 -0.30
N ILE A 134 -20.03 20.42 -1.48
CA ILE A 134 -18.72 20.20 -2.09
C ILE A 134 -17.61 20.78 -1.20
N LYS A 135 -17.85 21.92 -0.53
CA LYS A 135 -16.89 22.50 0.42
C LYS A 135 -16.63 21.56 1.60
N ALA A 136 -17.67 20.91 2.14
CA ALA A 136 -17.53 19.93 3.21
C ALA A 136 -16.79 18.66 2.74
N ASP A 137 -17.12 18.16 1.55
CA ASP A 137 -16.46 17.01 0.92
C ASP A 137 -14.96 17.31 0.69
N TYR A 138 -14.65 18.50 0.13
CA TYR A 138 -13.29 18.99 -0.07
C TYR A 138 -12.52 19.05 1.24
N LYS A 139 -13.09 19.66 2.28
CA LYS A 139 -12.46 19.74 3.60
C LYS A 139 -12.11 18.34 4.13
N THR A 140 -13.00 17.37 3.98
CA THR A 140 -12.78 15.99 4.42
C THR A 140 -11.61 15.35 3.66
N ALA A 141 -11.62 15.44 2.33
CA ALA A 141 -10.56 14.88 1.49
C ALA A 141 -9.20 15.54 1.72
N ALA A 142 -9.17 16.88 1.76
CA ALA A 142 -7.96 17.66 2.03
C ALA A 142 -7.37 17.36 3.40
N THR A 143 -8.21 17.18 4.44
CA THR A 143 -7.73 16.76 5.77
C THR A 143 -7.08 15.37 5.73
N LYS A 144 -7.65 14.41 4.97
CA LYS A 144 -7.08 13.07 4.80
C LYS A 144 -5.72 13.10 4.08
N ALA A 145 -5.53 14.00 3.13
CA ALA A 145 -4.24 14.24 2.49
C ALA A 145 -3.25 14.90 3.47
N LEU A 146 -3.66 15.98 4.14
CA LEU A 146 -2.82 16.77 5.06
C LEU A 146 -2.23 15.94 6.20
N GLN A 147 -3.03 15.11 6.88
CA GLN A 147 -2.54 14.29 7.99
C GLN A 147 -1.38 13.36 7.58
N ASN A 148 -1.34 12.95 6.31
CA ASN A 148 -0.32 12.07 5.76
C ASN A 148 0.86 12.86 5.20
N LEU A 149 0.58 13.93 4.45
CA LEU A 149 1.60 14.79 3.85
C LEU A 149 2.43 15.51 4.91
N GLU A 150 1.85 15.92 6.04
CA GLU A 150 2.63 16.55 7.13
C GLU A 150 3.67 15.60 7.73
N ILE A 151 3.32 14.34 7.96
CA ILE A 151 4.26 13.32 8.45
C ILE A 151 5.37 13.11 7.41
N ALA A 152 4.99 12.94 6.14
CA ALA A 152 5.97 12.78 5.06
C ALA A 152 6.91 13.99 4.93
N GLN A 153 6.38 15.21 5.01
CA GLN A 153 7.14 16.46 4.95
C GLN A 153 8.05 16.65 6.16
N ALA A 154 7.62 16.21 7.34
CA ALA A 154 8.42 16.30 8.55
C ALA A 154 9.66 15.38 8.49
N CYS A 155 9.50 14.20 7.87
CA CYS A 155 10.54 13.17 7.83
C CYS A 155 11.48 13.28 6.64
N ASP A 156 10.97 13.66 5.47
CA ASP A 156 11.77 13.89 4.27
C ASP A 156 11.25 15.16 3.56
N PRO A 157 11.74 16.34 3.98
CA PRO A 157 11.26 17.63 3.53
C PRO A 157 11.44 17.86 2.02
N SER A 158 10.39 18.36 1.37
CA SER A 158 10.40 18.76 -0.04
C SER A 158 9.67 20.10 -0.23
N ASP A 159 10.23 20.99 -1.04
CA ASP A 159 9.59 22.28 -1.36
C ASP A 159 8.22 22.09 -2.02
N ASP A 160 8.08 21.06 -2.86
CA ASP A 160 6.83 20.73 -3.54
C ASP A 160 5.77 20.27 -2.54
N THR A 161 6.13 19.35 -1.64
CA THR A 161 5.20 18.83 -0.61
C THR A 161 4.79 19.95 0.35
N LEU A 162 5.73 20.79 0.77
CA LEU A 162 5.44 21.94 1.62
C LEU A 162 4.49 22.94 0.92
N THR A 163 4.69 23.16 -0.38
CA THR A 163 3.81 24.03 -1.19
C THR A 163 2.40 23.46 -1.28
N ILE A 164 2.26 22.15 -1.46
CA ILE A 164 0.96 21.45 -1.48
C ILE A 164 0.24 21.63 -0.13
N ILE A 165 0.91 21.33 0.99
CA ILE A 165 0.35 21.46 2.34
C ILE A 165 -0.16 22.88 2.58
N LYS A 166 0.68 23.89 2.30
CA LYS A 166 0.31 25.31 2.45
C LYS A 166 -0.87 25.70 1.57
N THR A 167 -0.96 25.16 0.36
CA THR A 167 -2.06 25.42 -0.57
C THR A 167 -3.37 24.82 -0.07
N LEU A 168 -3.36 23.58 0.43
CA LEU A 168 -4.55 22.94 1.00
C LEU A 168 -5.11 23.75 2.19
N TYR A 169 -4.25 24.19 3.12
CA TYR A 169 -4.69 25.02 4.24
C TYR A 169 -5.30 26.35 3.79
N LYS A 170 -4.67 27.03 2.82
CA LYS A 170 -5.21 28.28 2.24
C LYS A 170 -6.58 28.06 1.60
N ASN A 171 -6.73 27.01 0.80
CA ASN A 171 -7.98 26.67 0.11
C ASN A 171 -9.10 26.30 1.10
N MET A 172 -8.76 25.68 2.23
CA MET A 172 -9.69 25.42 3.33
C MET A 172 -10.02 26.67 4.16
N GLY A 173 -9.23 27.74 4.04
CA GLY A 173 -9.31 28.92 4.89
C GLY A 173 -8.83 28.66 6.33
N ASP A 174 -8.01 27.64 6.55
CA ASP A 174 -7.52 27.23 7.86
C ASP A 174 -6.16 27.89 8.17
N THR A 175 -6.22 29.18 8.50
CA THR A 175 -5.06 30.00 8.85
C THR A 175 -4.45 29.60 10.20
N ALA A 176 -5.24 29.05 11.12
CA ALA A 176 -4.76 28.62 12.43
C ALA A 176 -3.79 27.43 12.29
N SER A 177 -4.16 26.42 11.50
CA SER A 177 -3.28 25.29 11.22
C SER A 177 -2.08 25.71 10.38
N LEU A 178 -2.22 26.66 9.46
CA LEU A 178 -1.10 27.17 8.68
C LEU A 178 -0.05 27.89 9.55
N ASN A 179 -0.49 28.71 10.52
CA ASN A 179 0.41 29.46 11.40
C ASN A 179 1.23 28.58 12.34
N THR A 180 0.76 27.37 12.63
CA THR A 180 1.40 26.42 13.54
C THR A 180 2.09 25.27 12.78
N LEU A 181 2.15 25.33 11.45
CA LEU A 181 2.68 24.26 10.61
C LEU A 181 4.14 23.93 10.94
N ASP A 182 5.02 24.93 11.01
CA ASP A 182 6.45 24.70 11.24
C ASP A 182 6.72 24.01 12.60
N GLU A 183 5.95 24.38 13.63
CA GLU A 183 6.03 23.75 14.95
C GLU A 183 5.53 22.30 14.92
N ARG A 184 4.43 22.03 14.21
CA ARG A 184 3.92 20.65 14.03
C ARG A 184 4.91 19.78 13.27
N LEU A 185 5.47 20.27 12.16
CA LEU A 185 6.46 19.52 11.38
C LEU A 185 7.69 19.18 12.22
N LYS A 186 8.17 20.12 13.04
CA LYS A 186 9.28 19.87 13.98
C LYS A 186 8.95 18.85 15.07
N LEU A 187 7.68 18.75 15.47
CA LEU A 187 7.25 17.73 16.43
C LEU A 187 7.18 16.36 15.77
N LEU A 188 6.56 16.27 14.59
CA LEU A 188 6.39 15.03 13.82
C LEU A 188 7.73 14.43 13.38
N SER A 189 8.75 15.26 13.14
CA SER A 189 10.06 14.78 12.65
C SER A 189 10.85 13.93 13.67
N LYS A 190 10.40 13.87 14.93
CA LYS A 190 11.11 13.15 15.99
C LYS A 190 10.98 11.63 15.91
N ASP A 191 9.90 11.15 15.30
CA ASP A 191 9.54 9.74 15.35
C ASP A 191 9.75 9.02 14.02
N CYS A 192 10.32 9.68 13.01
CA CYS A 192 10.40 9.18 11.64
C CYS A 192 11.02 7.78 11.51
N LEU A 193 10.31 6.90 10.81
CA LEU A 193 10.79 5.58 10.39
C LEU A 193 10.89 5.54 8.85
N ASP A 194 12.08 5.26 8.34
CA ASP A 194 12.41 5.22 6.91
C ASP A 194 12.49 3.80 6.34
N ILE A 195 12.73 2.80 7.19
CA ILE A 195 12.91 1.39 6.82
C ILE A 195 11.99 0.50 7.67
N LEU A 196 11.27 -0.41 7.01
CA LEU A 196 10.57 -1.51 7.66
C LEU A 196 11.53 -2.69 7.83
N SER A 197 11.64 -3.23 9.05
CA SER A 197 12.40 -4.44 9.34
C SER A 197 11.54 -5.68 9.11
N ASP A 198 12.11 -6.72 8.49
CA ASP A 198 11.48 -8.05 8.36
C ASP A 198 11.78 -8.99 9.54
N SER A 199 12.79 -8.65 10.36
CA SER A 199 13.23 -9.39 11.56
C SER A 199 12.66 -8.84 12.86
#